data_AF-A0A4R4UB81-F1
#
_entry.id   AF-A0A4R4UB81-F1
#
_cell.length_a   1.000
_cell.length_b   1.000
_cell.length_c   1.000
_cell.angle_alpha   90.00
_cell.angle_beta   90.00
_cell.angle_gamma   90.00
#
_symmetry.space_group_name_H-M   'P 1'
#
loop_
_entity.id
_entity.type
_entity.pdbx_description
1 polymer ?
#
loop_
_entity_poly.entity_id
_entity_poly.type
_entity_poly.pdbx_seq_one_letter_code
_entity_poly.pdbx_strand_id
1 'polypeptide(L)'
;MRITQGTFSYLPDLTDEEITKQVAYALDQGWPCSVEFTDDPHPRNSYWEMWGLPMFDLADPAGVLFEINECRRAYPGHYIRLNAYDASYGRQTTALQFIVQRPAEEPGFRLDRTETSDRRVRYTLHPYALDRPEGDRYEAGR
;
A
#
# COMPACT_ATOMS: atom_id res chain seq x y z
N MET A 1 14.21 -7.64 -1.91
CA MET A 1 13.55 -7.38 -3.21
C MET A 1 12.74 -6.09 -3.11
N ARG A 2 12.05 -5.61 -4.16
CA ARG A 2 11.19 -4.41 -4.09
C ARG A 2 9.78 -4.76 -4.55
N ILE A 3 8.77 -4.54 -3.71
CA ILE A 3 7.37 -4.70 -4.09
C ILE A 3 6.98 -3.65 -5.13
N THR A 4 6.40 -4.10 -6.24
CA THR A 4 6.03 -3.25 -7.38
C THR A 4 4.52 -2.99 -7.49
N GLN A 5 3.74 -3.28 -6.45
CA GLN A 5 2.35 -2.81 -6.34
C GLN A 5 2.29 -1.29 -6.26
N GLY A 6 1.22 -0.68 -6.75
CA GLY A 6 1.06 0.78 -6.81
C GLY A 6 1.65 1.41 -8.08
N THR A 7 1.02 2.47 -8.57
CA THR A 7 1.20 3.05 -9.91
C THR A 7 2.64 3.46 -10.22
N PHE A 8 3.41 3.90 -9.21
CA PHE A 8 4.73 4.51 -9.40
C PHE A 8 5.90 3.67 -8.87
N SER A 9 5.70 2.40 -8.53
CA SER A 9 6.70 1.61 -7.79
C SER A 9 7.96 1.22 -8.57
N TYR A 10 8.00 1.47 -9.89
CA TYR A 10 9.21 1.37 -10.71
C TYR A 10 10.06 2.65 -10.71
N LEU A 11 9.52 3.76 -10.21
CA LEU A 11 10.27 4.97 -9.93
C LEU A 11 10.93 4.87 -8.55
N PRO A 12 11.90 5.75 -8.24
CA PRO A 12 12.33 6.00 -6.87
C PRO A 12 11.13 6.29 -5.95
N ASP A 13 11.31 6.05 -4.65
CA ASP A 13 10.27 6.38 -3.68
C ASP A 13 10.00 7.88 -3.68
N LEU A 14 8.71 8.24 -3.75
CA LEU A 14 8.29 9.63 -3.89
C LEU A 14 8.64 10.41 -2.63
N THR A 15 9.17 11.61 -2.84
CA THR A 15 9.34 12.62 -1.79
C THR A 15 7.99 13.19 -1.37
N ASP A 16 7.93 13.81 -0.18
CA ASP A 16 6.70 14.45 0.30
C ASP A 16 6.20 15.55 -0.65
N GLU A 17 7.11 16.27 -1.32
CA GLU A 17 6.74 17.26 -2.33
C GLU A 17 6.06 16.60 -3.55
N GLU A 18 6.58 15.46 -4.01
CA GLU A 18 6.00 14.71 -5.12
C GLU A 18 4.66 14.07 -4.73
N ILE A 19 4.56 13.51 -3.52
CA ILE A 19 3.29 12.98 -2.97
C ILE A 19 2.25 14.10 -2.92
N THR A 20 2.62 15.27 -2.42
CA THR A 20 1.72 16.44 -2.36
C THR A 20 1.19 16.82 -3.74
N LYS A 21 2.02 16.76 -4.79
CA LYS A 21 1.58 16.99 -6.17
C LYS A 21 0.59 15.94 -6.67
N GLN A 22 0.79 14.66 -6.31
CA GLN A 22 -0.16 13.59 -6.66
C GLN A 22 -1.48 13.71 -5.89
N VAL A 23 -1.44 14.12 -4.63
CA VAL A 23 -2.63 14.41 -3.83
C VAL A 23 -3.38 15.59 -4.43
N ALA A 24 -2.70 16.71 -4.74
CA ALA A 24 -3.33 17.87 -5.37
C ALA A 24 -4.03 17.48 -6.67
N TYR A 25 -3.39 16.67 -7.51
CA TYR A 25 -4.02 16.12 -8.70
C TYR A 25 -5.29 15.33 -8.39
N ALA A 26 -5.28 14.43 -7.40
CA ALA A 26 -6.46 13.66 -7.01
C ALA A 26 -7.61 14.56 -6.50
N LEU A 27 -7.29 15.56 -5.69
CA LEU A 27 -8.28 16.52 -5.17
C LEU A 27 -8.86 17.42 -6.28
N ASP A 28 -8.04 17.84 -7.26
CA ASP A 28 -8.51 18.58 -8.44
C ASP A 28 -9.48 17.76 -9.30
N GLN A 29 -9.38 16.43 -9.28
CA GLN A 29 -10.35 15.53 -9.93
C GLN A 29 -11.61 15.29 -9.09
N GLY A 30 -11.68 15.82 -7.86
CA GLY A 30 -12.76 15.57 -6.91
C GLY A 30 -12.73 14.14 -6.33
N TRP A 31 -11.57 13.49 -6.30
CA TRP A 31 -11.43 12.13 -5.78
C TRP A 31 -11.08 12.16 -4.28
N PRO A 32 -11.96 11.69 -3.39
CA PRO A 32 -11.61 11.52 -1.98
C PRO A 32 -10.40 10.59 -1.81
N CYS A 33 -9.49 11.00 -0.94
CA CYS A 33 -8.27 10.25 -0.64
C CYS A 33 -8.43 9.41 0.63
N SER A 34 -7.84 8.23 0.66
CA SER A 34 -7.70 7.40 1.87
C SER A 34 -6.28 6.87 2.01
N VAL A 35 -5.87 6.64 3.25
CA VAL A 35 -4.57 6.05 3.59
C VAL A 35 -4.83 4.65 4.14
N GLU A 36 -4.06 3.69 3.65
CA GLU A 36 -4.12 2.30 4.10
C GLU A 36 -2.72 1.76 4.33
N PHE A 37 -2.57 0.80 5.24
CA PHE A 37 -1.28 0.22 5.59
C PHE A 37 -1.36 -1.28 5.84
N THR A 38 -0.22 -1.97 5.70
CA THR A 38 -0.12 -3.41 5.94
C THR A 38 1.33 -3.83 6.19
N ASP A 39 1.51 -4.93 6.92
CA ASP A 39 2.74 -5.70 6.97
C ASP A 39 2.60 -7.09 6.28
N ASP A 40 1.51 -7.31 5.55
CA ASP A 40 1.33 -8.42 4.61
C ASP A 40 1.38 -7.92 3.15
N PRO A 41 2.51 -8.09 2.44
CA PRO A 41 2.70 -7.59 1.08
C PRO A 41 2.08 -8.51 0.01
N HIS A 42 1.31 -9.54 0.38
CA HIS A 42 0.76 -10.49 -0.57
C HIS A 42 -0.11 -9.80 -1.65
N PRO A 43 0.06 -10.10 -2.95
CA PRO A 43 -0.68 -9.43 -4.03
C PRO A 43 -2.19 -9.73 -4.04
N ARG A 44 -2.64 -10.69 -3.23
CA ARG A 44 -4.08 -10.99 -3.02
C ARG A 44 -4.59 -10.51 -1.68
N ASN A 45 -3.77 -9.83 -0.88
CA ASN A 45 -4.24 -9.08 0.27
C ASN A 45 -4.92 -7.80 -0.25
N SER A 46 -6.20 -7.92 -0.61
CA SER A 46 -6.97 -6.84 -1.23
C SER A 46 -7.34 -5.74 -0.24
N TYR A 47 -7.54 -6.11 1.03
CA TYR A 47 -7.98 -5.21 2.10
C TYR A 47 -6.82 -4.96 3.06
N TRP A 48 -6.25 -3.78 2.95
CA TRP A 48 -5.26 -3.29 3.90
C TRP A 48 -5.98 -2.60 5.06
N GLU A 49 -5.28 -2.41 6.17
CA GLU A 49 -5.84 -1.73 7.33
C GLU A 49 -6.07 -0.25 7.00
N MET A 50 -7.24 0.26 7.36
CA MET A 50 -7.60 1.65 7.12
C MET A 50 -6.96 2.56 8.16
N TRP A 51 -6.26 3.60 7.71
CA TRP A 51 -5.87 4.71 8.57
C TRP A 51 -7.02 5.71 8.64
N GLY A 52 -7.84 5.59 9.69
CA GLY A 52 -9.01 6.44 9.88
C GLY A 52 -10.07 6.24 8.78
N LEU A 53 -10.82 7.30 8.50
CA LEU A 53 -11.84 7.33 7.44
C LEU A 53 -11.28 8.00 6.18
N PRO A 54 -11.79 7.67 4.98
CA PRO A 54 -11.47 8.43 3.77
C PRO A 54 -11.80 9.91 3.95
N MET A 55 -10.90 10.78 3.49
CA MET A 55 -10.99 12.23 3.63
C MET A 55 -11.88 12.82 2.55
N PHE A 56 -13.20 12.72 2.73
CA PHE A 56 -14.19 13.40 1.89
C PHE A 56 -14.15 14.92 2.13
N ASP A 57 -14.51 15.69 1.10
CA ASP A 57 -14.62 17.16 1.11
C ASP A 57 -13.33 17.93 1.48
N LEU A 58 -12.20 17.24 1.61
CA LEU A 58 -10.91 17.86 1.86
C LEU A 58 -10.37 18.49 0.57
N ALA A 59 -10.12 19.80 0.61
CA ALA A 59 -9.59 20.55 -0.54
C ALA A 59 -8.09 20.86 -0.44
N ASP A 60 -7.50 20.76 0.76
CA ASP A 60 -6.09 21.08 1.00
C ASP A 60 -5.23 19.81 1.02
N PRO A 61 -4.28 19.65 0.08
CA PRO A 61 -3.33 18.54 0.07
C PRO A 61 -2.54 18.38 1.38
N ALA A 62 -2.31 19.47 2.12
CA ALA A 62 -1.58 19.43 3.38
C ALA A 62 -2.28 18.57 4.44
N GLY A 63 -3.62 18.52 4.43
CA GLY A 63 -4.39 17.66 5.34
C GLY A 63 -4.15 16.17 5.07
N VAL A 64 -4.09 15.77 3.81
CA VAL A 64 -3.78 14.38 3.43
C VAL A 64 -2.35 14.02 3.79
N LEU A 65 -1.39 14.92 3.51
CA LEU A 65 0.01 14.70 3.85
C LEU A 65 0.23 14.57 5.37
N PHE A 66 -0.52 15.33 6.16
CA PHE A 66 -0.52 15.22 7.61
C PHE A 66 -0.93 13.80 8.06
N GLU A 67 -2.03 13.26 7.55
CA GLU A 67 -2.49 11.90 7.89
C GLU A 67 -1.50 10.82 7.42
N ILE A 68 -0.88 10.99 6.24
CA ILE A 68 0.20 10.09 5.79
C ILE A 68 1.34 10.10 6.81
N ASN A 69 1.79 11.26 7.26
CA ASN A 69 2.91 11.38 8.18
C ASN A 69 2.59 10.83 9.59
N GLU A 70 1.35 11.00 10.05
CA GLU A 70 0.90 10.39 11.29
C GLU A 70 0.86 8.85 11.19
N CYS A 71 0.39 8.31 10.07
CA CYS A 71 0.42 6.87 9.81
C CYS A 71 1.86 6.32 9.74
N ARG A 72 2.77 7.03 9.05
CA ARG A 72 4.20 6.69 9.00
C ARG A 72 4.84 6.64 10.39
N ARG A 73 4.48 7.59 11.25
CA ARG A 73 4.97 7.67 12.63
C ARG A 73 4.45 6.50 13.49
N ALA A 74 3.19 6.12 13.32
CA ALA A 74 2.59 5.00 14.05
C ALA A 74 3.11 3.64 13.57
N TYR A 75 3.39 3.49 12.27
CA TYR A 75 3.75 2.22 11.64
C TYR A 75 5.00 2.32 10.74
N PRO A 76 6.19 2.60 11.29
CA PRO A 76 7.39 2.89 10.51
C PRO A 76 7.90 1.71 9.66
N GLY A 77 7.59 0.47 10.06
CA GLY A 77 7.98 -0.74 9.34
C GLY A 77 6.94 -1.26 8.33
N HIS A 78 5.81 -0.57 8.15
CA HIS A 78 4.72 -1.07 7.31
C HIS A 78 4.77 -0.50 5.90
N TYR A 79 4.17 -1.21 4.95
CA TYR A 79 3.77 -0.61 3.69
C TYR A 79 2.61 0.34 3.94
N ILE A 80 2.69 1.54 3.38
CA ILE A 80 1.61 2.52 3.41
C ILE A 80 1.31 2.92 1.97
N ARG A 81 0.02 2.95 1.62
CA ARG A 81 -0.46 3.39 0.31
C ARG A 81 -1.49 4.51 0.45
N LEU A 82 -1.48 5.42 -0.51
CA LEU A 82 -2.56 6.36 -0.74
C LEU A 82 -3.48 5.78 -1.82
N ASN A 83 -4.80 5.86 -1.60
CA ASN A 83 -5.82 5.60 -2.59
C ASN A 83 -6.59 6.88 -2.88
N ALA A 84 -6.97 7.09 -4.14
CA ALA A 84 -7.94 8.10 -4.56
C ALA A 84 -9.12 7.41 -5.25
N TYR A 85 -10.32 7.64 -4.73
CA TYR A 85 -11.54 6.98 -5.18
C TYR A 85 -12.36 7.89 -6.10
N ASP A 86 -12.75 7.38 -7.26
CA ASP A 86 -13.61 8.10 -8.20
C ASP A 86 -15.06 7.64 -8.03
N ALA A 87 -15.87 8.50 -7.41
CA ALA A 87 -17.29 8.25 -7.14
C ALA A 87 -18.20 8.57 -8.34
N SER A 88 -17.66 9.05 -9.47
CA SER A 88 -18.47 9.41 -10.63
C SER A 88 -19.24 8.20 -11.18
N TYR A 89 -20.43 8.47 -11.69
CA TYR A 89 -21.30 7.45 -12.26
C TYR A 89 -20.60 6.74 -13.43
N GLY A 90 -20.52 5.41 -13.37
CA GLY A 90 -19.81 4.58 -14.36
C GLY A 90 -18.35 4.28 -14.02
N ARG A 91 -17.73 4.97 -13.06
CA ARG A 91 -16.41 4.64 -12.49
C ARG A 91 -16.54 3.86 -11.19
N GLN A 92 -17.01 4.52 -10.12
CA GLN A 92 -17.26 3.94 -8.79
C GLN A 92 -16.15 2.98 -8.31
N THR A 93 -14.90 3.41 -8.46
CA THR A 93 -13.72 2.57 -8.18
C THR A 93 -12.49 3.41 -7.87
N THR A 94 -11.41 2.75 -7.41
CA THR A 94 -10.11 3.41 -7.22
C THR A 94 -9.57 3.90 -8.57
N ALA A 95 -9.29 5.20 -8.67
CA ALA A 95 -8.72 5.80 -9.87
C ALA A 95 -7.19 5.90 -9.81
N LEU A 96 -6.62 6.06 -8.61
CA LEU A 96 -5.18 6.13 -8.39
C LEU A 96 -4.81 5.45 -7.07
N GLN A 97 -3.73 4.68 -7.08
CA GLN A 97 -3.18 4.05 -5.88
C GLN A 97 -1.66 3.99 -5.98
N PHE A 98 -0.94 4.49 -4.97
CA PHE A 98 0.52 4.41 -4.95
C PHE A 98 1.08 4.27 -3.54
N ILE A 99 2.27 3.68 -3.45
CA ILE A 99 2.99 3.45 -2.19
C ILE A 99 3.66 4.75 -1.74
N VAL A 100 3.51 5.08 -0.47
CA VAL A 100 4.11 6.26 0.19
C VAL A 100 5.07 5.90 1.33
N GLN A 101 5.10 4.64 1.76
CA GLN A 101 6.10 4.09 2.68
C GLN A 101 6.33 2.60 2.40
N ARG A 102 7.56 2.14 2.66
CA ARG A 102 7.96 0.74 2.60
C ARG A 102 8.77 0.37 3.85
N PRO A 103 8.77 -0.90 4.27
CA PRO A 103 9.82 -1.41 5.14
C PRO A 103 11.20 -1.23 4.51
N ALA A 104 12.23 -1.08 5.36
CA ALA A 104 13.61 -0.89 4.92
C ALA A 104 14.16 -2.07 4.11
N GLU A 105 13.78 -3.29 4.49
CA GLU A 105 14.15 -4.52 3.79
C GLU A 105 12.91 -5.38 3.55
N GLU A 106 12.75 -5.83 2.31
CA GLU A 106 11.68 -6.74 1.91
C GLU A 106 12.28 -8.09 1.48
N PRO A 107 12.06 -9.17 2.23
CA PRO A 107 12.60 -10.49 1.91
C PRO A 107 11.95 -11.12 0.67
N GLY A 108 10.73 -10.71 0.31
CA GLY A 108 9.99 -11.22 -0.84
C GLY A 108 9.13 -12.43 -0.52
N PHE A 109 9.03 -13.34 -1.48
CA PHE A 109 8.08 -14.44 -1.44
C PHE A 109 8.75 -15.79 -1.69
N ARG A 110 8.24 -16.82 -1.01
CA ARG A 110 8.43 -18.22 -1.37
C ARG A 110 7.31 -18.66 -2.31
N LEU A 111 7.67 -19.44 -3.33
CA LEU A 111 6.71 -20.10 -4.21
C LEU A 111 6.61 -21.58 -3.85
N ASP A 112 5.59 -21.92 -3.09
CA ASP A 112 5.29 -23.29 -2.69
C ASP A 112 4.64 -24.04 -3.85
N ARG A 113 5.13 -25.27 -4.07
CA ARG A 113 4.74 -26.14 -5.19
C ARG A 113 4.27 -27.48 -4.66
N THR A 114 2.97 -27.73 -4.72
CA THR A 114 2.38 -29.01 -4.33
C THR A 114 2.06 -29.82 -5.57
N GLU A 115 2.72 -30.97 -5.73
CA GLU A 115 2.37 -31.94 -6.78
C GLU A 115 0.99 -32.54 -6.52
N THR A 116 0.19 -32.68 -7.57
CA THR A 116 -1.16 -33.24 -7.49
C THR A 116 -1.31 -34.39 -8.50
N SER A 117 -2.45 -34.52 -9.19
CA SER A 117 -2.61 -35.55 -10.21
C SER A 117 -1.70 -35.29 -11.40
N ASP A 118 -0.92 -36.29 -11.80
CA ASP A 118 -0.03 -36.23 -12.97
C ASP A 118 0.98 -35.06 -12.84
N ARG A 119 1.32 -34.35 -13.91
CA ARG A 119 2.27 -33.22 -13.91
C ARG A 119 1.67 -31.89 -13.42
N ARG A 120 0.52 -31.91 -12.72
CA ARG A 120 -0.13 -30.69 -12.21
C ARG A 120 0.49 -30.24 -10.89
N VAL A 121 0.85 -28.96 -10.82
CA VAL A 121 1.36 -28.30 -9.62
C VAL A 121 0.37 -27.24 -9.16
N ARG A 122 -0.03 -27.30 -7.89
CA ARG A 122 -0.76 -26.22 -7.22
C ARG A 122 0.25 -25.28 -6.57
N TYR A 123 0.10 -23.98 -6.84
CA TYR A 123 1.00 -22.95 -6.33
C TYR A 123 0.41 -22.25 -5.12
N THR A 124 1.26 -21.89 -4.17
CA THR A 124 0.96 -20.92 -3.12
C THR A 124 2.10 -19.93 -3.05
N LEU A 125 1.77 -18.64 -3.06
CA LEU A 125 2.74 -17.56 -2.88
C LEU A 125 2.71 -17.16 -1.42
N HIS A 126 3.81 -17.33 -0.71
CA HIS A 126 3.90 -17.05 0.73
C HIS A 126 4.93 -15.94 0.96
N PRO A 127 4.55 -14.76 1.47
CA PRO A 127 5.51 -13.73 1.84
C PRO A 127 6.35 -14.19 3.05
N TYR A 128 7.68 -14.08 2.98
CA TYR A 128 8.53 -14.47 4.11
C TYR A 128 8.27 -13.64 5.37
N ALA A 129 7.77 -12.41 5.23
CA ALA A 129 7.35 -11.56 6.34
C ALA A 129 6.27 -12.22 7.23
N LEU A 130 5.40 -13.06 6.65
CA LEU A 130 4.32 -13.74 7.37
C LEU A 130 4.78 -14.93 8.21
N ASP A 131 6.07 -15.29 8.19
CA ASP A 131 6.64 -16.28 9.12
C ASP A 131 6.73 -15.73 10.55
N ARG A 132 6.49 -14.43 10.73
CA ARG A 132 6.40 -13.73 12.02
C ARG A 132 4.97 -13.25 12.29
N PRO A 133 4.57 -13.11 13.57
CA PRO A 133 3.30 -12.51 13.93
C PRO A 133 3.24 -11.05 13.44
N GLU A 134 2.01 -10.57 13.26
CA GLU A 134 1.72 -9.17 12.91
C GLU A 134 2.43 -8.20 13.88
N GLY A 135 2.97 -7.11 13.35
CA GLY A 135 3.76 -6.14 14.12
C GLY A 135 5.27 -6.47 14.20
N ASP A 136 5.64 -7.75 14.19
CA ASP A 136 7.05 -8.20 14.28
C ASP A 136 7.70 -8.49 12.90
N ARG A 137 6.92 -8.38 11.81
CA ARG A 137 7.27 -8.85 10.46
C ARG A 137 8.44 -8.11 9.79
N TYR A 138 8.61 -6.83 10.12
CA TYR A 138 9.63 -5.95 9.53
C TYR A 138 10.46 -5.18 10.57
N GLU A 139 10.49 -5.64 11.83
CA GLU A 139 11.38 -5.04 12.83
C GLU A 139 12.85 -5.25 12.40
N ALA A 140 13.55 -4.13 12.16
CA ALA A 140 15.01 -4.11 12.20
C ALA A 140 15.41 -4.44 13.64
N GLY A 141 16.26 -5.46 13.82
CA GLY A 141 16.57 -6.04 15.12
C GLY A 141 16.66 -5.02 16.26
N ARG A 142 15.84 -5.21 17.29
CA ARG A 142 15.94 -4.51 18.58
C ARG A 142 17.34 -4.66 19.19
#